data_AF-A0A7J8UR78-F1
#
_entry.id   AF-A0A7J8UR78-F1
#
_cell.length_a   1.000
_cell.length_b   1.000
_cell.length_c   1.000
_cell.angle_alpha   90.00
_cell.angle_beta   90.00
_cell.angle_gamma   90.00
#
_symmetry.space_group_name_H-M   'P 1'
#
loop_
_entity.id
_entity.type
_entity.pdbx_description
1 polymer ?
#
loop_
_entity_poly.entity_id
_entity_poly.type
_entity_poly.pdbx_seq_one_letter_code
_entity_poly.pdbx_strand_id
1 'polypeptide(L)'
;MDGPKPMTMKKKKNMNRLGGSGTGLSLQAFANAKSTSNHYNPALIKKKKEFYKNAKYVNKYKKSLKQQNQGKNSLPSAQRTIEDENEDINGSRANNMNNKKKKNGSQSLRQVYEKQWEEKEKARMEREAAMQVKKEQREKAEAQRKVERKEMFKKTRHGQPVMKYRIQHLLQSIQGSSSASS
;
A
#
# COMPACT_ATOMS: atom_id res chain seq x y z
N MET A 1 35.13 24.42 47.05
CA MET A 1 35.30 24.30 45.59
C MET A 1 34.21 23.37 45.09
N ASP A 2 33.03 23.90 44.77
CA ASP A 2 31.90 23.07 44.31
C ASP A 2 31.92 22.98 42.78
N GLY A 3 32.06 21.75 42.28
CA GLY A 3 32.08 21.44 40.84
C GLY A 3 30.71 21.63 40.16
N PRO A 4 30.65 21.68 38.82
CA PRO A 4 29.43 22.03 38.10
C PRO A 4 28.41 20.89 38.18
N LYS A 5 27.17 21.21 38.55
CA LYS A 5 26.04 20.27 38.63
C LYS A 5 25.66 19.75 37.24
N PRO A 6 25.28 18.47 37.09
CA PRO A 6 24.90 17.91 35.79
C PRO A 6 23.54 18.47 35.34
N MET A 7 23.54 19.14 34.18
CA MET A 7 22.33 19.63 33.52
C MET A 7 21.45 18.46 33.09
N THR A 8 20.37 18.22 33.82
CA THR A 8 19.36 17.21 33.45
C THR A 8 18.58 17.66 32.23
N MET A 9 18.95 17.16 31.05
CA MET A 9 18.19 17.41 29.82
C MET A 9 16.85 16.67 29.89
N LYS A 10 15.78 17.39 30.27
CA LYS A 10 14.40 16.88 30.18
C LYS A 10 14.10 16.46 28.74
N LYS A 11 13.81 15.17 28.54
CA LYS A 11 13.38 14.63 27.23
C LYS A 11 12.08 15.33 26.81
N LYS A 12 12.15 16.21 25.81
CA LYS A 12 10.95 16.80 25.19
C LYS A 12 10.12 15.65 24.58
N LYS A 13 8.90 15.44 25.10
CA LYS A 13 7.95 14.49 24.54
C LYS A 13 7.60 14.93 23.11
N ASN A 14 7.54 13.99 22.19
CA ASN A 14 7.35 14.24 20.77
C ASN A 14 5.89 14.64 20.50
N MET A 15 5.58 15.94 20.57
CA MET A 15 4.22 16.49 20.43
C MET A 15 3.73 16.55 18.97
N ASN A 16 4.57 16.15 18.01
CA ASN A 16 4.26 16.26 16.58
C ASN A 16 3.31 15.17 16.05
N ARG A 17 2.59 14.47 16.92
CA ARG A 17 1.51 13.57 16.51
C ARG A 17 0.26 14.44 16.39
N LEU A 18 -0.36 14.46 15.21
CA LEU A 18 -1.67 15.08 15.00
C LEU A 18 -2.65 14.55 16.07
N GLY A 19 -3.01 15.39 17.04
CA GLY A 19 -3.80 15.01 18.23
C GLY A 19 -3.01 14.54 19.46
N GLY A 20 -1.90 15.18 19.80
CA GLY A 20 -1.07 14.81 20.97
C GLY A 20 -1.47 15.50 22.29
N SER A 21 -1.95 14.69 23.25
CA SER A 21 -2.30 14.96 24.66
C SER A 21 -3.76 15.37 24.94
N GLY A 22 -4.62 14.35 25.07
CA GLY A 22 -5.89 14.44 25.82
C GLY A 22 -7.09 15.04 25.09
N THR A 23 -6.88 15.80 24.03
CA THR A 23 -7.95 16.35 23.19
C THR A 23 -7.67 15.98 21.73
N GLY A 24 -8.69 15.46 21.06
CA GLY A 24 -8.61 15.06 19.66
C GLY A 24 -8.18 16.22 18.74
N LEU A 25 -8.07 15.93 17.44
CA LEU A 25 -7.81 16.93 16.41
C LEU A 25 -8.68 18.18 16.64
N SER A 26 -8.04 19.34 16.80
CA SER A 26 -8.77 20.59 17.07
C SER A 26 -9.72 20.92 15.91
N LEU A 27 -10.84 21.60 16.19
CA LEU A 27 -11.77 22.07 15.15
C LEU A 27 -11.04 22.88 14.06
N GLN A 28 -10.05 23.67 14.49
CA GLN A 28 -9.16 24.41 13.59
C GLN A 28 -8.34 23.47 12.69
N ALA A 29 -7.88 22.31 13.17
CA ALA A 29 -7.21 21.32 12.34
C ALA A 29 -8.15 20.70 11.29
N PHE A 30 -9.42 20.46 11.64
CA PHE A 30 -10.43 19.98 10.69
C PHE A 30 -10.79 21.03 9.64
N ALA A 31 -10.97 22.28 10.04
CA ALA A 31 -11.21 23.40 9.11
C ALA A 31 -10.01 23.59 8.17
N ASN A 32 -8.79 23.51 8.72
CA ASN A 32 -7.56 23.68 7.95
C ASN A 32 -7.25 22.50 7.01
N ALA A 33 -7.69 21.28 7.34
CA ALA A 33 -7.54 20.12 6.46
C ALA A 33 -8.25 20.29 5.11
N LYS A 34 -9.30 21.12 5.04
CA LYS A 34 -10.00 21.44 3.80
C LYS A 34 -9.62 22.80 3.20
N SER A 35 -9.03 23.71 3.99
CA SER A 35 -8.72 25.08 3.52
C SER A 35 -7.37 25.22 2.82
N THR A 36 -6.44 24.26 2.98
CA THR A 36 -5.20 24.32 2.19
C THR A 36 -5.52 23.92 0.74
N SER A 37 -5.41 24.89 -0.18
CA SER A 37 -5.32 24.68 -1.63
C SER A 37 -4.00 23.97 -2.02
N ASN A 38 -3.67 22.90 -1.31
CA ASN A 38 -2.56 22.03 -1.66
C ASN A 38 -3.04 21.17 -2.81
N HIS A 39 -2.69 21.59 -4.02
CA HIS A 39 -2.93 20.84 -5.25
C HIS A 39 -2.37 19.43 -5.06
N TYR A 40 -3.28 18.46 -4.95
CA TYR A 40 -2.93 17.08 -4.65
C TYR A 40 -2.14 16.49 -5.82
N ASN A 41 -0.81 16.50 -5.70
CA ASN A 41 0.07 15.87 -6.66
C ASN A 41 0.58 14.53 -6.11
N PRO A 42 0.03 13.39 -6.57
CA PRO A 42 0.40 12.07 -6.07
C PRO A 42 1.88 11.74 -6.30
N ALA A 43 2.51 12.28 -7.35
CA ALA A 43 3.92 12.04 -7.66
C ALA A 43 4.84 12.68 -6.60
N LEU A 44 4.54 13.91 -6.18
CA LEU A 44 5.30 14.60 -5.12
C LEU A 44 5.15 13.90 -3.77
N ILE A 45 3.94 13.42 -3.46
CA ILE A 45 3.68 12.65 -2.23
C ILE A 45 4.47 11.34 -2.24
N LYS A 46 4.48 10.61 -3.37
CA LYS A 46 5.26 9.38 -3.54
C LYS A 46 6.76 9.66 -3.36
N LYS A 47 7.29 10.70 -4.00
CA LYS A 47 8.70 11.12 -3.88
C LYS A 47 9.10 11.42 -2.43
N LYS A 48 8.26 12.17 -1.70
CA LYS A 48 8.48 12.46 -0.27
C LYS A 48 8.50 11.17 0.57
N LYS A 49 7.53 10.26 0.36
CA LYS A 49 7.47 8.98 1.07
C LYS A 49 8.71 8.12 0.85
N GLU A 50 9.13 7.98 -0.41
CA GLU A 50 10.34 7.21 -0.77
C GLU A 50 11.61 7.85 -0.18
N PHE A 51 11.73 9.19 -0.22
CA PHE A 51 12.86 9.89 0.40
C PHE A 51 12.99 9.55 1.89
N TYR A 52 11.89 9.61 2.64
CA TYR A 52 11.89 9.25 4.06
C TYR A 52 12.22 7.77 4.31
N LYS A 53 11.71 6.87 3.45
CA LYS A 53 12.01 5.44 3.53
C LYS A 53 13.49 5.18 3.29
N ASN A 54 14.07 5.81 2.29
CA ASN A 54 15.49 5.70 1.95
C ASN A 54 16.37 6.28 3.06
N ALA A 55 16.02 7.44 3.62
CA ALA A 55 16.74 8.02 4.75
C ALA A 55 16.75 7.08 5.97
N LYS A 56 15.63 6.37 6.24
CA LYS A 56 15.58 5.35 7.29
C LYS A 56 16.53 4.18 7.01
N TYR A 57 16.57 3.69 5.78
CA TYR A 57 17.48 2.59 5.42
C TYR A 57 18.94 3.00 5.51
N VAL A 58 19.30 4.18 5.00
CA VAL A 58 20.66 4.72 5.12
C VAL A 58 21.06 4.84 6.60
N ASN A 59 20.18 5.36 7.46
CA ASN A 59 20.45 5.45 8.89
C ASN A 59 20.58 4.09 9.55
N LYS A 60 19.75 3.11 9.17
CA LYS A 60 19.84 1.73 9.66
C LYS A 60 21.18 1.11 9.28
N TYR A 61 21.58 1.26 8.01
CA TYR A 61 22.86 0.76 7.50
C TYR A 61 24.06 1.43 8.19
N LYS A 62 24.04 2.76 8.34
CA LYS A 62 25.09 3.48 9.08
C LYS A 62 25.21 3.01 10.53
N LYS A 63 24.10 2.66 11.18
CA LYS A 63 24.10 2.08 12.53
C LYS A 63 24.70 0.67 12.56
N SER A 64 24.31 -0.22 11.65
CA SER A 64 24.88 -1.58 11.59
C SER A 64 26.36 -1.55 11.25
N LEU A 65 26.80 -0.65 10.37
CA LEU A 65 28.21 -0.47 10.02
C LEU A 65 29.02 0.02 11.23
N LYS A 66 28.47 0.96 12.03
CA LYS A 66 29.10 1.37 13.29
C LYS A 66 29.23 0.21 14.28
N GLN A 67 28.20 -0.62 14.43
CA GLN A 67 28.25 -1.80 15.30
C GLN A 67 29.31 -2.80 14.83
N GLN A 68 29.38 -3.07 13.53
CA GLN A 68 30.40 -3.95 12.95
C GLN A 68 31.82 -3.41 13.15
N ASN A 69 32.03 -2.11 12.97
CA ASN A 69 33.34 -1.49 13.16
C ASN A 69 33.74 -1.38 14.64
N GLN A 70 32.78 -1.24 15.55
CA GLN A 70 33.03 -1.33 16.99
C GLN A 70 33.42 -2.75 17.42
N GLY A 71 32.90 -3.79 16.76
CA GLY A 71 33.34 -5.18 16.98
C GLY A 71 34.70 -5.54 16.36
N LYS A 72 35.23 -4.73 15.43
CA LYS A 72 36.54 -4.97 14.79
C LYS A 72 37.72 -4.33 15.54
N ASN A 73 37.48 -3.27 16.31
CA ASN A 73 38.52 -2.65 17.15
C ASN A 73 38.59 -3.24 18.57
N SER A 74 37.79 -4.28 18.86
CA SER A 74 37.95 -5.13 20.04
C SER A 74 38.01 -6.60 19.58
N LEU A 75 39.18 -7.06 19.17
CA LEU A 75 39.43 -8.48 18.89
C LEU A 75 39.62 -9.27 20.20
N PRO A 76 39.45 -10.61 20.21
CA PRO A 76 38.17 -11.32 20.26
C PRO A 76 38.14 -12.31 21.45
N SER A 77 36.97 -12.80 21.89
CA SER A 77 36.95 -14.07 22.63
C SER A 77 35.65 -14.84 22.46
N ALA A 78 35.84 -16.12 22.17
CA ALA A 78 34.91 -17.23 22.26
C ALA A 78 33.76 -17.28 21.23
N GLN A 79 34.04 -17.99 20.13
CA GLN A 79 33.11 -19.03 19.67
C GLN A 79 32.79 -19.95 20.85
N ARG A 80 31.52 -20.09 21.25
CA ARG A 80 30.99 -21.33 21.83
C ARG A 80 29.55 -21.59 21.38
N THR A 81 29.45 -22.66 20.59
CA THR A 81 28.32 -23.56 20.37
C THR A 81 27.67 -23.97 21.70
N ILE A 82 26.33 -23.90 21.81
CA ILE A 82 25.36 -25.02 21.76
C ILE A 82 25.44 -25.96 22.98
N GLU A 83 24.30 -26.00 23.69
CA GLU A 83 23.75 -27.05 24.56
C GLU A 83 24.23 -27.21 26.02
N ASP A 84 23.25 -26.92 26.89
CA ASP A 84 22.70 -27.75 27.97
C ASP A 84 23.45 -27.93 29.31
N GLU A 85 22.60 -28.06 30.34
CA GLU A 85 22.81 -28.53 31.71
C GLU A 85 23.26 -27.54 32.81
N ASN A 86 22.25 -27.21 33.65
CA ASN A 86 22.27 -27.22 35.13
C ASN A 86 23.21 -26.21 35.85
N GLU A 87 22.83 -25.44 36.86
CA GLU A 87 21.76 -25.42 37.85
C GLU A 87 21.86 -24.04 38.53
N ASP A 88 20.74 -23.37 38.83
CA ASP A 88 20.62 -22.77 40.16
C ASP A 88 19.14 -22.69 40.56
N ILE A 89 18.78 -23.64 41.41
CA ILE A 89 17.53 -23.70 42.15
C ILE A 89 17.69 -22.76 43.34
N ASN A 90 17.07 -21.58 43.29
CA ASN A 90 16.20 -21.15 44.39
C ASN A 90 15.43 -19.86 44.08
N GLY A 91 14.11 -19.94 44.29
CA GLY A 91 13.28 -18.74 44.48
C GLY A 91 12.42 -18.34 43.29
N SER A 92 11.43 -19.16 42.89
CA SER A 92 10.14 -18.65 42.39
C SER A 92 9.14 -19.78 42.09
N ARG A 93 8.67 -20.47 43.13
CA ARG A 93 7.62 -21.50 43.00
C ARG A 93 6.19 -20.92 42.99
N ALA A 94 5.99 -19.64 42.69
CA ALA A 94 4.71 -18.95 42.87
C ALA A 94 4.10 -18.27 41.63
N ASN A 95 4.60 -18.48 40.41
CA ASN A 95 4.12 -17.72 39.23
C ASN A 95 3.70 -18.54 37.99
N ASN A 96 3.39 -19.83 38.14
CA ASN A 96 3.13 -20.69 36.98
C ASN A 96 1.65 -20.85 36.55
N MET A 97 0.70 -20.18 37.22
CA MET A 97 -0.72 -20.22 36.83
C MET A 97 -1.11 -19.12 35.81
N ASN A 98 -0.32 -18.06 35.67
CA ASN A 98 -0.67 -16.92 34.79
C ASN A 98 -0.22 -17.08 33.33
N ASN A 99 0.63 -18.06 33.01
CA ASN A 99 1.12 -18.27 31.64
C ASN A 99 0.16 -19.05 30.73
N LYS A 100 -0.79 -19.83 31.28
CA LYS A 100 -1.79 -20.56 30.47
C LYS A 100 -2.82 -19.62 29.82
N LYS A 101 -3.11 -18.45 30.41
CA LYS A 101 -4.05 -17.47 29.84
C LYS A 101 -3.48 -16.64 28.67
N LYS A 102 -2.15 -16.60 28.49
CA LYS A 102 -1.51 -15.82 27.40
C LYS A 102 -1.50 -16.52 26.03
N LYS A 103 -1.68 -17.85 25.97
CA LYS A 103 -1.70 -18.61 24.71
C LYS A 103 -2.96 -18.36 23.86
N ASN A 104 -4.05 -17.89 24.46
CA ASN A 104 -5.30 -17.65 23.73
C ASN A 104 -5.28 -16.33 22.92
N GLY A 105 -4.41 -15.37 23.28
CA GLY A 105 -4.28 -14.09 22.58
C GLY A 105 -3.55 -14.18 21.22
N SER A 106 -2.60 -15.10 21.08
CA SER A 106 -1.86 -15.31 19.83
C SER A 106 -2.69 -15.96 18.73
N GLN A 107 -3.68 -16.77 19.10
CA GLN A 107 -4.55 -17.47 18.15
C GLN A 107 -5.56 -16.52 17.50
N SER A 108 -6.07 -15.54 18.25
CA SER A 108 -6.94 -14.49 17.72
C SER A 108 -6.23 -13.57 16.71
N LEU A 109 -4.96 -13.21 16.96
CA LEU A 109 -4.19 -12.36 16.04
C LEU A 109 -3.93 -13.06 14.69
N ARG A 110 -3.62 -14.36 14.71
CA ARG A 110 -3.43 -15.18 13.49
C ARG A 110 -4.71 -15.22 12.65
N GLN A 111 -5.86 -15.42 13.30
CA GLN A 111 -7.16 -15.43 12.62
C GLN A 111 -7.50 -14.09 11.96
N VAL A 112 -7.13 -12.96 12.58
CA VAL A 112 -7.35 -11.63 11.98
C VAL A 112 -6.51 -11.45 10.71
N TYR A 113 -5.25 -11.92 10.72
CA TYR A 113 -4.39 -11.86 9.54
C TYR A 113 -4.86 -12.76 8.40
N GLU A 114 -5.29 -13.98 8.71
CA GLU A 114 -5.85 -14.92 7.72
C GLU A 114 -7.09 -14.33 7.06
N LYS A 115 -8.04 -13.79 7.84
CA LYS A 115 -9.24 -13.12 7.33
C LYS A 115 -8.92 -11.92 6.44
N GLN A 116 -7.98 -11.06 6.85
CA GLN A 116 -7.57 -9.91 6.02
C GLN A 116 -6.94 -10.34 4.69
N TRP A 117 -6.21 -11.46 4.68
CA TRP A 117 -5.59 -11.97 3.47
C TRP A 117 -6.64 -12.55 2.51
N GLU A 118 -7.60 -13.31 3.03
CA GLU A 118 -8.74 -13.84 2.28
C GLU A 118 -9.58 -12.72 1.65
N GLU A 119 -9.93 -11.69 2.42
CA GLU A 119 -10.68 -10.53 1.92
C GLU A 119 -9.93 -9.80 0.81
N LYS A 120 -8.61 -9.63 0.97
CA LYS A 120 -7.77 -8.95 -0.03
C LYS A 120 -7.64 -9.77 -1.32
N GLU A 121 -7.48 -11.08 -1.22
CA GLU A 121 -7.42 -11.97 -2.39
C GLU A 121 -8.77 -12.02 -3.10
N LYS A 122 -9.88 -12.07 -2.36
CA LYS A 122 -11.23 -11.98 -2.92
C LYS A 122 -11.44 -10.66 -3.67
N ALA A 123 -11.07 -9.53 -3.06
CA ALA A 123 -11.15 -8.22 -3.72
C ALA A 123 -10.24 -8.12 -4.96
N ARG A 124 -9.10 -8.82 -4.98
CA ARG A 124 -8.23 -8.91 -6.16
C ARG A 124 -8.93 -9.69 -7.28
N MET A 125 -9.52 -10.84 -6.97
CA MET A 125 -10.24 -11.66 -7.94
C MET A 125 -11.46 -10.94 -8.52
N GLU A 126 -12.28 -10.29 -7.68
CA GLU A 126 -13.44 -9.52 -8.13
C GLU A 126 -13.04 -8.37 -9.08
N ARG A 127 -11.96 -7.65 -8.74
CA ARG A 127 -11.43 -6.59 -9.59
C ARG A 127 -10.90 -7.13 -10.91
N GLU A 128 -10.19 -8.26 -10.89
CA GLU A 128 -9.69 -8.89 -12.10
C GLU A 128 -10.83 -9.35 -13.01
N ALA A 129 -11.85 -10.00 -12.45
CA ALA A 129 -13.05 -10.40 -13.20
C ALA A 129 -13.75 -9.18 -13.82
N ALA A 130 -13.95 -8.11 -13.07
CA ALA A 130 -14.53 -6.87 -13.60
C ALA A 130 -13.69 -6.25 -14.73
N MET A 131 -12.36 -6.29 -14.61
CA MET A 131 -11.47 -5.83 -15.68
C MET A 131 -11.52 -6.73 -16.91
N GLN A 132 -11.61 -8.05 -16.75
CA GLN A 132 -11.72 -9.00 -17.85
C GLN A 132 -13.04 -8.80 -18.62
N VAL A 133 -14.18 -8.68 -17.92
CA VAL A 133 -15.48 -8.40 -18.56
C VAL A 133 -15.42 -7.09 -19.35
N LYS A 134 -14.85 -6.03 -18.76
CA LYS A 134 -14.70 -4.73 -19.45
C LYS A 134 -13.77 -4.83 -20.66
N LYS A 135 -12.71 -5.64 -20.58
CA LYS A 135 -11.78 -5.88 -21.68
C LYS A 135 -12.48 -6.61 -22.83
N GLU A 136 -13.24 -7.65 -22.53
CA GLU A 136 -13.99 -8.42 -23.53
C GLU A 136 -15.05 -7.56 -24.24
N GLN A 137 -15.78 -6.74 -23.49
CA GLN A 137 -16.73 -5.78 -24.08
C GLN A 137 -16.04 -4.79 -25.03
N ARG A 138 -14.88 -4.28 -24.64
CA ARG A 138 -14.08 -3.38 -25.49
C ARG A 138 -13.58 -4.08 -26.74
N GLU A 139 -13.09 -5.31 -26.61
CA GLU A 139 -12.58 -6.09 -27.73
C GLU A 139 -13.68 -6.43 -28.74
N LYS A 140 -14.87 -6.81 -28.26
CA LYS A 140 -16.06 -7.02 -29.10
C LYS A 140 -16.44 -5.75 -29.86
N ALA A 141 -16.51 -4.61 -29.19
CA ALA A 141 -16.80 -3.33 -29.83
C ALA A 141 -15.70 -2.90 -30.83
N GLU A 142 -14.44 -3.17 -30.53
CA GLU A 142 -13.33 -2.87 -31.44
C GLU A 142 -13.35 -3.79 -32.68
N ALA A 143 -13.64 -5.08 -32.50
CA ALA A 143 -13.79 -6.03 -33.59
C ALA A 143 -14.92 -5.61 -34.54
N GLN A 144 -16.08 -5.22 -33.99
CA GLN A 144 -17.19 -4.66 -34.78
C GLN A 144 -16.76 -3.42 -35.56
N ARG A 145 -16.11 -2.44 -34.90
CA ARG A 145 -15.59 -1.23 -35.56
C ARG A 145 -14.58 -1.54 -36.66
N LYS A 146 -13.71 -2.53 -36.49
CA LYS A 146 -12.74 -2.94 -37.52
C LYS A 146 -13.43 -3.53 -38.74
N VAL A 147 -14.43 -4.39 -38.54
CA VAL A 147 -15.22 -4.97 -39.63
C VAL A 147 -15.97 -3.88 -40.38
N GLU A 148 -16.73 -3.04 -39.66
CA GLU A 148 -17.45 -1.91 -40.26
C GLU A 148 -16.50 -1.00 -41.04
N ARG A 149 -15.37 -0.61 -40.44
CA ARG A 149 -14.36 0.22 -41.09
C ARG A 149 -13.84 -0.42 -42.38
N LYS A 150 -13.56 -1.72 -42.37
CA LYS A 150 -13.09 -2.46 -43.55
C LYS A 150 -14.11 -2.42 -44.68
N GLU A 151 -15.39 -2.63 -44.37
CA GLU A 151 -16.47 -2.57 -45.34
C GLU A 151 -16.66 -1.14 -45.90
N MET A 152 -16.60 -0.14 -45.04
CA MET A 152 -16.78 1.27 -45.39
C MET A 152 -15.65 1.84 -46.27
N PHE A 153 -14.44 1.31 -46.15
CA PHE A 153 -13.30 1.69 -47.00
C PHE A 153 -13.20 0.89 -48.30
N LYS A 154 -14.10 -0.07 -48.57
CA LYS A 154 -14.13 -0.74 -49.86
C LYS A 154 -14.44 0.26 -50.97
N LYS A 155 -13.68 0.16 -52.06
CA LYS A 155 -13.80 1.02 -53.25
C LYS A 155 -14.16 0.19 -54.47
N THR A 156 -14.86 0.80 -55.41
CA THR A 156 -15.13 0.25 -56.74
C THR A 156 -13.87 0.35 -57.61
N ARG A 157 -13.90 -0.22 -58.82
CA ARG A 157 -12.79 -0.16 -59.79
C ARG A 157 -12.29 1.27 -60.05
N HIS A 158 -13.19 2.26 -60.01
CA HIS A 158 -12.89 3.67 -60.28
C HIS A 158 -12.59 4.47 -58.99
N GLY A 159 -12.41 3.81 -57.84
CA GLY A 159 -12.00 4.44 -56.59
C GLY A 159 -13.12 5.04 -55.74
N GLN A 160 -14.37 5.01 -56.21
CA GLN A 160 -15.54 5.46 -55.44
C GLN A 160 -15.86 4.48 -54.30
N PRO A 161 -16.38 4.92 -53.14
CA PRO A 161 -16.81 4.02 -52.08
C PRO A 161 -17.92 3.08 -52.57
N VAL A 162 -17.88 1.82 -52.14
CA VAL A 162 -18.93 0.86 -52.48
C VAL A 162 -20.22 1.24 -51.74
N MET A 163 -21.20 1.76 -52.48
CA MET A 163 -22.42 2.34 -51.91
C MET A 163 -23.26 1.35 -51.11
N LYS A 164 -23.21 0.05 -51.42
CA LYS A 164 -23.91 -1.00 -50.66
C LYS A 164 -23.65 -0.89 -49.15
N TYR A 165 -22.37 -0.82 -48.76
CA TYR A 165 -21.97 -0.76 -47.34
C TYR A 165 -22.24 0.61 -46.73
N ARG A 166 -22.07 1.68 -47.51
CA ARG A 166 -22.34 3.05 -47.04
C ARG A 166 -23.81 3.27 -46.72
N ILE A 167 -24.69 2.82 -47.61
CA ILE A 167 -26.15 2.90 -47.43
C ILE A 167 -26.58 2.05 -46.23
N GLN A 168 -26.08 0.82 -46.11
CA GLN A 168 -26.37 -0.04 -44.95
C GLN A 168 -26.02 0.65 -43.62
N HIS A 169 -24.84 1.28 -43.52
CA HIS A 169 -24.43 2.00 -42.31
C HIS A 169 -25.32 3.23 -42.02
N LEU A 170 -25.73 3.98 -43.05
CA LEU A 170 -26.65 5.11 -42.88
C LEU A 170 -28.01 4.65 -42.35
N LEU A 171 -28.57 3.57 -42.91
CA LEU A 171 -29.84 3.00 -42.45
C LEU A 171 -29.74 2.52 -41.00
N GLN A 172 -28.66 1.82 -40.65
CA GLN A 172 -28.43 1.36 -39.27
C GLN A 172 -28.28 2.52 -38.29
N SER A 173 -27.63 3.61 -38.70
CA SER A 173 -27.48 4.82 -37.88
C SER A 173 -28.83 5.50 -37.63
N ILE A 174 -29.68 5.59 -38.65
CA ILE A 174 -31.04 6.17 -38.54
C ILE A 174 -31.93 5.31 -37.64
N GLN A 175 -31.89 3.98 -37.80
CA GLN A 175 -32.65 3.07 -36.95
C GLN A 175 -32.21 3.15 -35.48
N GLY A 176 -30.89 3.16 -35.24
CA GLY A 176 -30.33 3.29 -33.90
C GLY A 176 -30.68 4.63 -33.22
N SER A 177 -30.68 5.73 -33.98
CA SER A 177 -31.12 7.02 -33.45
C SER A 177 -32.62 7.06 -33.14
N SER A 178 -33.43 6.43 -33.99
CA SER A 178 -34.89 6.36 -33.80
C SER A 178 -35.26 5.55 -32.55
N SER A 179 -34.61 4.40 -32.34
CA SER A 179 -34.85 3.54 -31.16
C SER A 179 -34.34 4.13 -29.84
N ALA A 180 -33.44 5.12 -29.87
CA ALA A 180 -32.93 5.77 -28.68
C ALA A 180 -33.78 6.99 -28.25
N SER A 181 -34.63 7.50 -29.14
CA SER A 181 -35.53 8.64 -28.91
C SER A 181 -36.96 8.25 -28.54
N SER A 182 -37.26 6.95 -28.50
CA SER A 182 -38.55 6.35 -28.14
C SER A 182 -38.42 5.56 -26.85
#